data_AF-A0A957GBB2-F1
#
_entry.id   AF-A0A957GBB2-F1
#
_cell.length_a   1.000
_cell.length_b   1.000
_cell.length_c   1.000
_cell.angle_alpha   90.00
_cell.angle_beta   90.00
_cell.angle_gamma   90.00
#
_symmetry.space_group_name_H-M   'P 1'
#
loop_
_entity.id
_entity.type
_entity.pdbx_description
1 polymer ?
#
loop_
_entity_poly.entity_id
_entity_poly.type
_entity_poly.pdbx_seq_one_letter_code
_entity_poly.pdbx_strand_id
1 'polypeptide(L)'
;EPYQDSRRQMVHDTLARLEDPHSLAGQAAHKTLVVYTGERNAGLIQEAVNQHTAAAAQETAVTTAELVAQYRDQGMGDAAVLAAFQSGEAAAAVREAIATPLSDEQLSAVADMVLLPQRRLTRIELVTVIGQEAAAGATTEQAVIKAIGMPTGFGGQTGNVRGVMAGARAMNLSPAELGRLAEMIQDGLRDVVQAELTDRGYRPEMVRDFVGDMAALPGAMIVPQSTAVAPTAVGPTAVPPQQPQEE
;
A
#
# COMPACT_ATOMS: atom_id res chain seq x y z
N GLU A 1 12.09 10.00 -4.10
CA GLU A 1 12.84 11.13 -4.70
C GLU A 1 11.87 12.26 -5.00
N PRO A 2 12.27 13.53 -4.79
CA PRO A 2 11.45 14.67 -5.19
C PRO A 2 11.14 14.59 -6.68
N TYR A 3 10.05 15.23 -7.10
CA TYR A 3 9.63 15.33 -8.50
C TYR A 3 10.61 16.26 -9.25
N GLN A 4 11.82 15.77 -9.50
CA GLN A 4 12.88 16.45 -10.24
C GLN A 4 12.55 16.48 -11.74
N ASP A 5 13.21 17.37 -12.49
CA ASP A 5 12.93 17.58 -13.92
C ASP A 5 13.05 16.28 -14.75
N SER A 6 13.97 15.38 -14.39
CA SER A 6 14.13 14.06 -15.00
C SER A 6 12.88 13.18 -14.82
N ARG A 7 12.28 13.21 -13.63
CA ARG A 7 11.06 12.46 -13.31
C ARG A 7 9.84 13.08 -13.96
N ARG A 8 9.77 14.42 -14.02
CA ARG A 8 8.72 15.13 -14.78
C ARG A 8 8.75 14.73 -16.25
N GLN A 9 9.94 14.72 -16.87
CA GLN A 9 10.09 14.30 -18.27
C GLN A 9 9.70 12.83 -18.46
N MET A 10 10.13 11.94 -17.58
CA MET A 10 9.75 10.52 -17.64
C MET A 10 8.23 10.32 -17.55
N VAL A 11 7.56 11.00 -16.62
CA VAL A 11 6.09 10.95 -16.50
C VAL A 11 5.43 11.46 -17.77
N HIS A 12 5.87 12.61 -18.28
CA HIS A 12 5.35 13.19 -19.50
C HIS A 12 5.49 12.25 -20.70
N ASP A 13 6.69 11.68 -20.92
CA ASP A 13 6.97 10.74 -22.01
C ASP A 13 6.18 9.43 -21.86
N THR A 14 5.99 8.96 -20.62
CA THR A 14 5.21 7.75 -20.32
C THR A 14 3.76 7.97 -20.71
N LEU A 15 3.15 9.08 -20.29
CA LEU A 15 1.77 9.42 -20.63
C LEU A 15 1.56 9.57 -22.15
N ALA A 16 2.48 10.24 -22.85
CA ALA A 16 2.40 10.41 -24.31
C ALA A 16 2.32 9.05 -25.04
N ARG A 17 3.08 8.06 -24.57
CA ARG A 17 3.11 6.73 -25.18
C ARG A 17 1.83 5.93 -24.97
N LEU A 18 0.97 6.30 -24.01
CA LEU A 18 -0.29 5.61 -23.74
C LEU A 18 -1.38 5.93 -24.77
N GLU A 19 -1.20 6.93 -25.64
CA GLU A 19 -2.16 7.24 -26.73
C GLU A 19 -2.30 6.09 -27.73
N ASP A 20 -1.25 5.28 -27.90
CA ASP A 20 -1.28 4.04 -28.67
C ASP A 20 -0.99 2.84 -27.77
N PRO A 21 -1.99 2.34 -27.01
CA PRO A 21 -1.81 1.27 -26.03
C PRO A 21 -1.47 -0.09 -26.68
N HIS A 22 -1.71 -0.25 -27.98
CA HIS A 22 -1.42 -1.50 -28.70
C HIS A 22 0.00 -1.53 -29.26
N SER A 23 0.66 -0.37 -29.39
CA SER A 23 2.07 -0.30 -29.75
C SER A 23 2.99 -0.91 -28.67
N LEU A 24 4.19 -1.34 -29.08
CA LEU A 24 5.22 -1.79 -28.13
C LEU A 24 5.60 -0.68 -27.14
N ALA A 25 5.58 0.58 -27.58
CA ALA A 25 5.89 1.73 -26.74
C ALA A 25 4.80 1.99 -25.68
N GLY A 26 3.53 1.88 -26.06
CA GLY A 26 2.40 2.02 -25.13
C GLY A 26 2.31 0.88 -24.13
N GLN A 27 2.53 -0.37 -24.57
CA GLN A 27 2.63 -1.51 -23.65
C GLN A 27 3.79 -1.36 -22.66
N ALA A 28 4.94 -0.87 -23.12
CA ALA A 28 6.08 -0.58 -22.24
C ALA A 28 5.76 0.54 -21.24
N ALA A 29 5.12 1.62 -21.70
CA ALA A 29 4.70 2.72 -20.83
C ALA A 29 3.69 2.28 -19.75
N HIS A 30 2.70 1.48 -20.13
CA HIS A 30 1.75 0.92 -19.17
C HIS A 30 2.47 0.04 -18.13
N LYS A 31 3.39 -0.84 -18.55
CA LYS A 31 4.21 -1.63 -17.62
C LYS A 31 5.03 -0.75 -16.67
N THR A 32 5.61 0.34 -17.17
CA THR A 32 6.30 1.33 -16.33
C THR A 32 5.36 1.91 -15.28
N LEU A 33 4.14 2.29 -15.65
CA LEU A 33 3.15 2.78 -14.69
C LEU A 33 2.78 1.72 -13.65
N VAL A 34 2.58 0.47 -14.04
CA VAL A 34 2.27 -0.62 -13.09
C VAL A 34 3.38 -0.76 -12.04
N VAL A 35 4.65 -0.65 -12.44
CA VAL A 35 5.80 -0.75 -11.53
C VAL A 35 5.81 0.39 -10.49
N TYR A 36 5.48 1.62 -10.91
CA TYR A 36 5.57 2.78 -10.01
C TYR A 36 4.30 3.02 -9.21
N THR A 37 3.13 2.80 -9.80
CA THR A 37 1.83 3.24 -9.27
C THR A 37 0.91 2.07 -8.91
N GLY A 38 1.28 0.84 -9.27
CA GLY A 38 0.42 -0.33 -9.14
C GLY A 38 -0.58 -0.47 -10.29
N GLU A 39 -1.12 -1.69 -10.45
CA GLU A 39 -1.99 -2.06 -11.57
C GLU A 39 -3.27 -1.22 -11.63
N ARG A 40 -3.88 -0.93 -10.48
CA ARG A 40 -5.11 -0.12 -10.41
C ARG A 40 -4.89 1.30 -10.94
N ASN A 41 -3.88 2.00 -10.44
CA ASN A 41 -3.62 3.37 -10.85
C ASN A 41 -3.14 3.43 -12.30
N ALA A 42 -2.32 2.47 -12.74
CA ALA A 42 -1.94 2.37 -14.15
C ALA A 42 -3.15 2.18 -15.07
N GLY A 43 -4.15 1.39 -14.65
CA GLY A 43 -5.42 1.22 -15.35
C GLY A 43 -6.23 2.52 -15.43
N LEU A 44 -6.39 3.22 -14.30
CA LEU A 44 -7.09 4.52 -14.25
C LEU A 44 -6.42 5.59 -15.10
N ILE A 45 -5.08 5.64 -15.11
CA ILE A 45 -4.32 6.58 -15.93
C ILE A 45 -4.49 6.25 -17.43
N GLN A 46 -4.40 4.98 -17.81
CA GLN A 46 -4.65 4.56 -19.19
C GLN A 46 -6.09 4.89 -19.62
N GLU A 47 -7.07 4.67 -18.74
CA GLU A 47 -8.47 5.02 -18.98
C GLU A 47 -8.65 6.53 -19.17
N ALA A 48 -8.00 7.36 -18.35
CA ALA A 48 -8.02 8.81 -18.49
C ALA A 48 -7.46 9.27 -19.85
N VAL A 49 -6.34 8.67 -20.31
CA VAL A 49 -5.77 8.95 -21.64
C VAL A 49 -6.74 8.55 -22.75
N ASN A 50 -7.39 7.39 -22.63
CA ASN A 50 -8.32 6.89 -23.63
C ASN A 50 -9.63 7.70 -23.70
N GLN A 51 -10.15 8.17 -22.55
CA GLN A 51 -11.41 8.91 -22.47
C GLN A 51 -11.25 10.39 -22.83
N HIS A 52 -10.07 10.95 -22.58
CA HIS A 52 -9.79 12.37 -22.77
C HIS A 52 -8.66 12.56 -23.79
N THR A 53 -7.40 12.62 -23.34
CA THR A 53 -6.18 12.64 -24.16
C THR A 53 -4.97 12.42 -23.24
N ALA A 54 -3.79 12.10 -23.79
CA ALA A 54 -2.56 12.14 -23.01
C ALA A 54 -2.22 13.57 -22.57
N ALA A 55 -2.50 14.57 -23.40
CA ALA A 55 -2.29 15.98 -23.07
C ALA A 55 -3.04 16.40 -21.80
N ALA A 56 -4.31 16.00 -21.64
CA ALA A 56 -5.08 16.30 -20.43
C ALA A 56 -4.48 15.65 -19.16
N ALA A 57 -4.01 14.40 -19.27
CA ALA A 57 -3.34 13.73 -18.18
C ALA A 57 -1.98 14.36 -17.85
N GLN A 58 -1.22 14.80 -18.87
CA GLN A 58 0.07 15.47 -18.72
C GLN A 58 -0.08 16.83 -18.05
N GLU A 59 -1.03 17.65 -18.51
CA GLU A 59 -1.33 18.95 -17.91
C GLU A 59 -1.72 18.79 -16.45
N THR A 60 -2.60 17.83 -16.15
CA THR A 60 -2.97 17.50 -14.76
C THR A 60 -1.77 17.07 -13.92
N ALA A 61 -0.87 16.25 -14.47
CA ALA A 61 0.35 15.84 -13.76
C ALA A 61 1.32 17.01 -13.50
N VAL A 62 1.43 17.95 -14.44
CA VAL A 62 2.25 19.16 -14.29
C VAL A 62 1.67 20.07 -13.20
N THR A 63 0.38 20.39 -13.28
CA THR A 63 -0.28 21.25 -12.27
C THR A 63 -0.25 20.61 -10.89
N THR A 64 -0.44 19.30 -10.79
CA THR A 64 -0.31 18.56 -9.53
C THR A 64 1.10 18.70 -8.95
N ALA A 65 2.14 18.60 -9.79
CA ALA A 65 3.52 18.75 -9.34
C ALA A 65 3.85 20.18 -8.90
N GLU A 66 3.31 21.19 -9.59
CA GLU A 66 3.45 22.60 -9.22
C GLU A 66 2.76 22.90 -7.89
N LEU A 67 1.54 22.37 -7.67
CA LEU A 67 0.84 22.49 -6.39
C LEU A 67 1.62 21.84 -5.24
N VAL A 68 2.19 20.66 -5.46
CA VAL A 68 3.06 19.99 -4.46
C VAL A 68 4.29 20.83 -4.15
N ALA A 69 4.91 21.47 -5.15
CA ALA A 69 6.03 22.37 -4.92
C ALA A 69 5.59 23.59 -4.09
N GLN A 70 4.44 24.19 -4.42
CA GLN A 70 3.87 25.30 -3.66
C GLN A 70 3.60 24.95 -2.19
N TYR A 71 3.01 23.77 -1.92
CA TYR A 71 2.80 23.32 -0.54
C TYR A 71 4.12 23.13 0.22
N ARG A 72 5.16 22.62 -0.44
CA ARG A 72 6.50 22.48 0.17
C ARG A 72 7.15 23.83 0.46
N ASP A 73 6.99 24.80 -0.44
CA ASP A 73 7.47 26.17 -0.24
C ASP A 73 6.75 26.86 0.93
N GLN A 74 5.51 26.46 1.23
CA GLN A 74 4.76 26.86 2.42
C GLN A 74 5.15 26.10 3.70
N GLY A 75 6.12 25.17 3.62
CA GLY A 75 6.61 24.40 4.76
C GLY A 75 5.80 23.14 5.08
N MET A 76 4.88 22.71 4.21
CA MET A 76 4.15 21.45 4.41
C MET A 76 5.07 20.24 4.20
N GLY A 77 5.09 19.32 5.17
CA GLY A 77 5.75 18.03 5.03
C GLY A 77 4.94 17.04 4.18
N ASP A 78 5.59 15.97 3.70
CA ASP A 78 4.97 14.99 2.79
C ASP A 78 3.65 14.38 3.34
N ALA A 79 3.56 14.19 4.67
CA ALA A 79 2.33 13.68 5.30
C ALA A 79 1.17 14.68 5.22
N ALA A 80 1.45 15.99 5.38
CA ALA A 80 0.43 17.04 5.27
C ALA A 80 0.00 17.23 3.81
N VAL A 81 0.96 17.17 2.87
CA VAL A 81 0.65 17.17 1.43
C VAL A 81 -0.25 16.00 1.07
N LEU A 82 0.09 14.78 1.51
CA LEU A 82 -0.74 13.60 1.28
C LEU A 82 -2.15 13.75 1.87
N ALA A 83 -2.27 14.30 3.08
CA ALA A 83 -3.56 14.57 3.71
C ALA A 83 -4.41 15.60 2.94
N ALA A 84 -3.79 16.61 2.32
CA ALA A 84 -4.47 17.58 1.47
C ALA A 84 -5.06 16.89 0.21
N PHE A 85 -4.37 15.92 -0.37
CA PHE A 85 -4.94 15.10 -1.45
C PHE A 85 -6.06 14.16 -0.95
N GLN A 86 -5.86 13.48 0.18
CA GLN A 86 -6.84 12.54 0.74
C GLN A 86 -8.13 13.21 1.20
N SER A 87 -8.08 14.49 1.57
CA SER A 87 -9.26 15.28 1.94
C SER A 87 -9.98 15.92 0.75
N GLY A 88 -9.40 15.85 -0.45
CA GLY A 88 -9.91 16.49 -1.67
C GLY A 88 -9.55 17.97 -1.80
N GLU A 89 -8.89 18.59 -0.82
CA GLU A 89 -8.45 19.99 -0.88
C GLU A 89 -7.52 20.23 -2.07
N ALA A 90 -6.50 19.40 -2.22
CA ALA A 90 -5.54 19.52 -3.32
C ALA A 90 -6.20 19.23 -4.68
N ALA A 91 -7.17 18.30 -4.74
CA ALA A 91 -7.92 18.01 -5.96
C ALA A 91 -8.78 19.21 -6.39
N ALA A 92 -9.39 19.93 -5.44
CA ALA A 92 -10.11 21.16 -5.71
C ALA A 92 -9.17 22.26 -6.24
N ALA A 93 -7.99 22.42 -5.63
CA ALA A 93 -6.98 23.39 -6.06
C ALA A 93 -6.47 23.10 -7.50
N VAL A 94 -6.24 21.83 -7.84
CA VAL A 94 -5.89 21.43 -9.22
C VAL A 94 -7.00 21.82 -10.20
N ARG A 95 -8.28 21.60 -9.85
CA ARG A 95 -9.42 21.95 -10.70
C ARG A 95 -9.66 23.46 -10.85
N GLU A 96 -9.27 24.23 -9.84
CA GLU A 96 -9.30 25.69 -9.93
C GLU A 96 -8.20 26.22 -10.86
N ALA A 97 -7.02 25.60 -10.82
CA ALA A 97 -5.90 25.97 -11.68
C ALA A 97 -6.09 25.55 -13.14
N ILE A 98 -6.64 24.35 -13.38
CA ILE A 98 -6.92 23.82 -14.72
C ILE A 98 -8.31 23.21 -14.77
N ALA A 99 -9.05 23.45 -15.86
CA ALA A 99 -10.34 22.81 -16.11
C ALA A 99 -10.16 21.34 -16.57
N THR A 100 -9.55 20.52 -15.71
CA THR A 100 -9.21 19.13 -16.02
C THR A 100 -10.48 18.29 -16.22
N PRO A 101 -10.56 17.47 -17.29
CA PRO A 101 -11.70 16.60 -17.54
C PRO A 101 -11.65 15.31 -16.70
N LEU A 102 -10.57 15.06 -15.94
CA LEU A 102 -10.37 13.84 -15.17
C LEU A 102 -11.36 13.72 -14.00
N SER A 103 -11.90 12.52 -13.81
CA SER A 103 -12.66 12.14 -12.62
C SER A 103 -11.80 12.18 -11.35
N ASP A 104 -12.43 12.15 -10.16
CA ASP A 104 -11.71 12.11 -8.88
C ASP A 104 -10.75 10.92 -8.76
N GLU A 105 -11.16 9.74 -9.23
CA GLU A 105 -10.32 8.54 -9.19
C GLU A 105 -9.11 8.65 -10.13
N GLN A 106 -9.32 9.20 -11.34
CA GLN A 106 -8.24 9.43 -12.31
C GLN A 106 -7.27 10.52 -11.82
N LEU A 107 -7.78 11.60 -11.24
CA LEU A 107 -6.96 12.65 -10.64
C LEU A 107 -6.12 12.08 -9.49
N SER A 108 -6.72 11.27 -8.61
CA SER A 108 -5.99 10.60 -7.52
C SER A 108 -4.91 9.66 -8.05
N ALA A 109 -5.17 8.92 -9.14
CA ALA A 109 -4.17 8.07 -9.76
C ALA A 109 -3.00 8.89 -10.35
N VAL A 110 -3.28 10.05 -10.97
CA VAL A 110 -2.25 11.00 -11.43
C VAL A 110 -1.47 11.58 -10.25
N ALA A 111 -2.16 11.93 -9.16
CA ALA A 111 -1.52 12.40 -7.93
C ALA A 111 -0.60 11.33 -7.33
N ASP A 112 -1.02 10.08 -7.25
CA ASP A 112 -0.19 8.97 -6.79
C ASP A 112 1.05 8.77 -7.67
N MET A 113 0.93 8.96 -8.99
CA MET A 113 2.07 8.91 -9.91
C MET A 113 3.08 10.04 -9.66
N VAL A 114 2.59 11.25 -9.35
CA VAL A 114 3.42 12.43 -9.09
C VAL A 114 4.06 12.37 -7.70
N LEU A 115 3.27 12.07 -6.67
CA LEU A 115 3.72 12.06 -5.28
C LEU A 115 4.54 10.80 -4.96
N LEU A 116 4.15 9.63 -5.52
CA LEU A 116 4.57 8.30 -5.05
C LEU A 116 4.58 8.22 -3.52
N PRO A 117 3.42 8.44 -2.87
CA PRO A 117 3.37 8.45 -1.43
C PRO A 117 3.73 7.06 -0.89
N GLN A 118 4.46 7.04 0.21
CA GLN A 118 4.98 5.82 0.82
C GLN A 118 4.70 5.84 2.31
N ARG A 119 4.45 4.66 2.86
CA ARG A 119 4.37 4.47 4.32
C ARG A 119 5.26 3.34 4.77
N ARG A 120 5.64 3.41 6.04
CA ARG A 120 6.28 2.31 6.74
C ARG A 120 5.20 1.32 7.18
N LEU A 121 5.29 0.09 6.69
CA LEU A 121 4.51 -1.05 7.14
C LEU A 121 5.35 -1.85 8.13
N THR A 122 4.89 -1.99 9.36
CA THR A 122 5.55 -2.78 10.40
C THR A 122 5.33 -4.28 10.20
N ARG A 123 6.16 -5.11 10.85
CA ARG A 123 5.96 -6.57 10.86
C ARG A 123 4.58 -6.96 11.37
N ILE A 124 4.10 -6.32 12.43
CA ILE A 124 2.80 -6.62 13.05
C ILE A 124 1.67 -6.32 12.05
N GLU A 125 1.71 -5.17 11.38
CA GLU A 125 0.73 -4.84 10.34
C GLU A 125 0.80 -5.84 9.17
N LEU A 126 2.00 -6.18 8.70
CA LEU A 126 2.17 -7.17 7.63
C LEU A 126 1.57 -8.53 8.01
N VAL A 127 1.89 -9.03 9.20
CA VAL A 127 1.38 -10.30 9.72
C VAL A 127 -0.14 -10.27 9.91
N THR A 128 -0.69 -9.12 10.31
CA THR A 128 -2.14 -8.91 10.42
C THR A 128 -2.81 -9.01 9.05
N VAL A 129 -2.26 -8.36 8.01
CA VAL A 129 -2.79 -8.47 6.64
C VAL A 129 -2.64 -9.90 6.09
N ILE A 130 -1.50 -10.55 6.34
CA ILE A 130 -1.31 -11.98 6.02
C ILE A 130 -2.42 -12.82 6.64
N GLY A 131 -2.75 -12.57 7.92
CA GLY A 131 -3.83 -13.24 8.63
C GLY A 131 -5.21 -12.99 8.03
N GLN A 132 -5.50 -11.75 7.64
CA GLN A 132 -6.77 -11.38 7.01
C GLN A 132 -6.97 -12.13 5.67
N GLU A 133 -5.95 -12.12 4.81
CA GLU A 133 -6.00 -12.81 3.52
C GLU A 133 -6.06 -14.33 3.69
N ALA A 134 -5.29 -14.88 4.64
CA ALA A 134 -5.33 -16.30 4.98
C ALA A 134 -6.74 -16.73 5.47
N ALA A 135 -7.38 -15.93 6.32
CA ALA A 135 -8.74 -16.16 6.81
C ALA A 135 -9.79 -16.01 5.69
N ALA A 136 -9.56 -15.11 4.73
CA ALA A 136 -10.36 -14.97 3.52
C ALA A 136 -10.16 -16.12 2.51
N GLY A 137 -9.29 -17.09 2.80
CA GLY A 137 -9.05 -18.28 2.00
C GLY A 137 -7.93 -18.16 0.97
N ALA A 138 -7.21 -17.03 0.93
CA ALA A 138 -6.08 -16.84 0.03
C ALA A 138 -5.01 -17.92 0.24
N THR A 139 -4.53 -18.50 -0.86
CA THR A 139 -3.50 -19.56 -0.88
C THR A 139 -2.14 -19.03 -1.34
N THR A 140 -2.07 -17.78 -1.79
CA THR A 140 -0.86 -17.18 -2.36
C THR A 140 -0.61 -15.80 -1.78
N GLU A 141 0.65 -15.40 -1.75
CA GLU A 141 1.11 -14.08 -1.34
C GLU A 141 0.56 -12.95 -2.21
N GLN A 142 0.09 -13.25 -3.42
CA GLN A 142 -0.43 -12.25 -4.35
C GLN A 142 -1.62 -11.47 -3.77
N ALA A 143 -2.45 -12.13 -2.95
CA ALA A 143 -3.55 -11.48 -2.25
C ALA A 143 -3.02 -10.45 -1.23
N VAL A 144 -1.97 -10.82 -0.48
CA VAL A 144 -1.30 -9.92 0.47
C VAL A 144 -0.65 -8.75 -0.25
N ILE A 145 0.07 -9.01 -1.35
CA ILE A 145 0.69 -7.98 -2.22
C ILE A 145 -0.36 -6.95 -2.65
N LYS A 146 -1.52 -7.43 -3.11
CA LYS A 146 -2.63 -6.58 -3.53
C LYS A 146 -3.20 -5.78 -2.36
N ALA A 147 -3.41 -6.42 -1.20
CA ALA A 147 -3.97 -5.78 -0.02
C ALA A 147 -3.08 -4.65 0.54
N ILE A 148 -1.76 -4.81 0.48
CA ILE A 148 -0.81 -3.78 0.92
C ILE A 148 -0.39 -2.79 -0.19
N GLY A 149 -0.92 -2.95 -1.41
CA GLY A 149 -0.64 -2.06 -2.53
C GLY A 149 0.79 -2.16 -3.10
N MET A 150 1.46 -3.31 -2.95
CA MET A 150 2.82 -3.49 -3.46
C MET A 150 2.86 -3.83 -4.97
N PRO A 151 3.73 -3.19 -5.78
CA PRO A 151 3.77 -3.40 -7.23
C PRO A 151 4.69 -4.56 -7.65
N THR A 152 5.76 -4.83 -6.90
CA THR A 152 6.83 -5.76 -7.30
C THR A 152 6.93 -7.03 -6.42
N GLY A 153 5.98 -7.20 -5.48
CA GLY A 153 5.92 -8.35 -4.58
C GLY A 153 7.00 -8.37 -3.49
N PHE A 154 7.13 -9.49 -2.79
CA PHE A 154 7.97 -9.61 -1.58
C PHE A 154 9.45 -9.97 -1.85
N GLY A 155 9.83 -10.26 -3.10
CA GLY A 155 11.19 -10.66 -3.45
C GLY A 155 11.68 -11.85 -2.62
N GLY A 156 12.82 -11.71 -1.96
CA GLY A 156 13.40 -12.75 -1.08
C GLY A 156 12.53 -13.13 0.14
N GLN A 157 11.50 -12.35 0.48
CA GLN A 157 10.59 -12.64 1.59
C GLN A 157 9.36 -13.46 1.18
N THR A 158 9.22 -13.77 -0.12
CA THR A 158 8.06 -14.52 -0.65
C THR A 158 7.87 -15.86 0.06
N GLY A 159 8.97 -16.58 0.34
CA GLY A 159 8.92 -17.85 1.07
C GLY A 159 8.35 -17.70 2.47
N ASN A 160 8.85 -16.72 3.24
CA ASN A 160 8.42 -16.46 4.61
C ASN A 160 6.93 -16.03 4.65
N VAL A 161 6.49 -15.17 3.73
CA VAL A 161 5.06 -14.77 3.66
C VAL A 161 4.17 -15.97 3.39
N ARG A 162 4.52 -16.83 2.43
CA ARG A 162 3.78 -18.06 2.15
C ARG A 162 3.78 -19.01 3.35
N GLY A 163 4.91 -19.13 4.04
CA GLY A 163 5.04 -19.96 5.25
C GLY A 163 4.15 -19.49 6.38
N VAL A 164 4.12 -18.18 6.67
CA VAL A 164 3.21 -17.58 7.66
C VAL A 164 1.74 -17.78 7.25
N MET A 165 1.38 -17.56 5.98
CA MET A 165 0.03 -17.83 5.48
C MET A 165 -0.38 -19.30 5.67
N ALA A 166 0.50 -20.23 5.31
CA ALA A 166 0.24 -21.66 5.43
C ALA A 166 0.09 -22.09 6.89
N GLY A 167 0.97 -21.62 7.78
CA GLY A 167 0.91 -21.90 9.21
C GLY A 167 -0.33 -21.29 9.87
N ALA A 168 -0.67 -20.04 9.53
CA ALA A 168 -1.89 -19.38 10.00
C ALA A 168 -3.14 -20.20 9.66
N ARG A 169 -3.23 -20.70 8.43
CA ARG A 169 -4.35 -21.55 7.98
C ARG A 169 -4.35 -22.92 8.65
N ALA A 170 -3.20 -23.59 8.70
CA ALA A 170 -3.08 -24.92 9.28
C ALA A 170 -3.44 -24.93 10.78
N MET A 171 -3.12 -23.84 11.47
CA MET A 171 -3.42 -23.66 12.89
C MET A 171 -4.73 -22.90 13.14
N ASN A 172 -5.44 -22.47 12.09
CA ASN A 172 -6.67 -21.68 12.19
C ASN A 172 -6.52 -20.44 13.10
N LEU A 173 -5.42 -19.70 12.93
CA LEU A 173 -5.12 -18.50 13.70
C LEU A 173 -5.84 -17.28 13.12
N SER A 174 -6.50 -16.52 13.99
CA SER A 174 -7.12 -15.25 13.64
C SER A 174 -6.06 -14.15 13.37
N PRO A 175 -6.42 -13.09 12.62
CA PRO A 175 -5.52 -11.94 12.42
C PRO A 175 -5.04 -11.30 13.73
N ALA A 176 -5.89 -11.26 14.75
CA ALA A 176 -5.55 -10.70 16.05
C ALA A 176 -4.54 -11.58 16.81
N GLU A 177 -4.71 -12.92 16.78
CA GLU A 177 -3.72 -13.84 17.34
C GLU A 177 -2.38 -13.69 16.63
N LEU A 178 -2.39 -13.61 15.30
CA LEU A 178 -1.18 -13.43 14.51
C LEU A 178 -0.44 -12.12 14.85
N GLY A 179 -1.18 -11.02 15.03
CA GLY A 179 -0.60 -9.75 15.50
C GLY A 179 0.06 -9.89 16.87
N ARG A 180 -0.61 -10.54 17.82
CA ARG A 180 -0.08 -10.79 19.18
C ARG A 180 1.17 -11.68 19.15
N LEU A 181 1.17 -12.74 18.34
CA LEU A 181 2.34 -13.63 18.20
C LEU A 181 3.53 -12.89 17.56
N ALA A 182 3.27 -12.03 16.57
CA ALA A 182 4.31 -11.22 15.96
C ALA A 182 4.94 -10.22 16.94
N GLU A 183 4.14 -9.63 17.81
CA GLU A 183 4.58 -8.74 18.89
C GLU A 183 5.47 -9.50 19.89
N MET A 184 5.02 -10.65 20.41
CA MET A 184 5.82 -11.49 21.30
C MET A 184 7.16 -11.90 20.66
N ILE A 185 7.17 -12.27 19.37
CA ILE A 185 8.39 -12.61 18.63
C ILE A 185 9.32 -11.39 18.49
N GLN A 186 8.76 -10.20 18.28
CA GLN A 186 9.52 -8.95 18.21
C GLN A 186 10.20 -8.65 19.56
N ASP A 187 9.53 -8.96 20.67
CA ASP A 187 10.06 -8.80 22.02
C ASP A 187 11.04 -9.92 22.45
N GLY A 188 11.38 -10.83 21.53
CA GLY A 188 12.34 -11.90 21.77
C GLY A 188 11.74 -13.15 22.43
N LEU A 189 10.41 -13.22 22.59
CA LEU A 189 9.70 -14.30 23.29
C LEU A 189 9.36 -15.48 22.37
N ARG A 190 10.28 -15.86 21.47
CA ARG A 190 10.05 -16.94 20.49
C ARG A 190 9.75 -18.27 21.14
N ASP A 191 10.48 -18.61 22.20
CA ASP A 191 10.31 -19.88 22.91
C ASP A 191 8.96 -19.94 23.63
N VAL A 192 8.46 -18.80 24.11
CA VAL A 192 7.12 -18.69 24.72
C VAL A 192 6.04 -18.92 23.67
N VAL A 193 6.17 -18.32 22.48
CA VAL A 193 5.24 -18.56 21.37
C VAL A 193 5.25 -20.03 20.94
N GLN A 194 6.44 -20.64 20.83
CA GLN A 194 6.53 -22.07 20.47
C GLN A 194 5.89 -22.96 21.52
N ALA A 195 6.12 -22.70 22.80
CA ALA A 195 5.51 -23.43 23.91
C ALA A 195 3.98 -23.30 23.88
N GLU A 196 3.45 -22.08 23.70
CA GLU A 196 2.02 -21.82 23.64
C GLU A 196 1.34 -22.59 22.50
N LEU A 197 1.90 -22.51 21.29
CA LEU A 197 1.33 -23.21 20.13
C LEU A 197 1.44 -24.74 20.27
N THR A 198 2.51 -25.24 20.90
CA THR A 198 2.65 -26.67 21.16
C THR A 198 1.66 -27.15 22.23
N ASP A 199 1.41 -26.37 23.28
CA ASP A 199 0.42 -26.65 24.34
C ASP A 199 -1.02 -26.67 23.79
N ARG A 200 -1.29 -25.85 22.77
CA ARG A 200 -2.53 -25.90 21.97
C ARG A 200 -2.67 -27.17 21.10
N GLY A 201 -1.68 -28.06 21.10
CA GLY A 201 -1.70 -29.35 20.41
C GLY A 201 -1.19 -29.31 18.97
N TYR A 202 -0.57 -28.21 18.51
CA TYR A 202 0.05 -28.16 17.20
C TYR A 202 1.38 -28.90 17.17
N ARG A 203 1.74 -29.44 16.00
CA ARG A 203 2.94 -30.26 15.84
C ARG A 203 4.21 -29.40 15.99
N PRO A 204 5.20 -29.80 16.81
CA PRO A 204 6.39 -28.97 17.10
C PRO A 204 7.15 -28.51 15.86
N GLU A 205 7.28 -29.36 14.84
CA GLU A 205 7.95 -29.01 13.58
C GLU A 205 7.22 -27.90 12.83
N MET A 206 5.89 -27.97 12.77
CA MET A 206 5.05 -26.94 12.13
C MET A 206 5.12 -25.62 12.88
N VAL A 207 5.09 -25.69 14.22
CA VAL A 207 5.19 -24.51 15.09
C VAL A 207 6.55 -23.83 14.91
N ARG A 208 7.64 -24.59 14.93
CA ARG A 208 9.00 -24.06 14.77
C ARG A 208 9.17 -23.38 13.42
N ASP A 209 8.72 -24.02 12.34
CA ASP A 209 8.85 -23.48 10.98
C ASP A 209 8.02 -22.20 10.83
N PHE A 210 6.77 -22.19 11.31
CA PHE A 210 5.91 -21.00 11.33
C PHE A 210 6.49 -19.81 12.12
N VAL A 211 7.00 -20.08 13.33
CA VAL A 211 7.65 -19.04 14.15
C VAL A 211 8.94 -18.54 13.48
N GLY A 212 9.68 -19.42 12.83
CA GLY A 212 10.86 -19.09 12.03
C GLY A 212 10.51 -18.14 10.87
N ASP A 213 9.49 -18.47 10.09
CA ASP A 213 9.03 -17.64 8.97
C ASP A 213 8.56 -16.26 9.44
N MET A 214 7.77 -16.21 10.51
CA MET A 214 7.26 -14.95 11.08
C MET A 214 8.39 -14.08 11.63
N ALA A 215 9.38 -14.69 12.26
CA ALA A 215 10.55 -14.00 12.78
C ALA A 215 11.48 -13.48 11.67
N ALA A 216 11.52 -14.17 10.52
CA ALA A 216 12.33 -13.82 9.36
C ALA A 216 11.72 -12.67 8.53
N LEU A 217 10.41 -12.39 8.69
CA LEU A 217 9.79 -11.21 8.09
C LEU A 217 10.51 -9.92 8.53
N PRO A 218 10.65 -8.92 7.65
CA PRO A 218 11.31 -7.67 8.00
C PRO A 218 10.58 -6.95 9.15
N GLY A 219 11.32 -6.31 10.05
CA GLY A 219 10.71 -5.54 11.14
C GLY A 219 9.88 -4.35 10.64
N ALA A 220 10.27 -3.80 9.50
CA ALA A 220 9.45 -2.87 8.73
C ALA A 220 9.83 -2.91 7.25
N MET A 221 8.89 -2.52 6.40
CA MET A 221 9.08 -2.33 4.97
C MET A 221 8.42 -1.04 4.50
N ILE A 222 8.91 -0.51 3.38
CA ILE A 222 8.29 0.66 2.74
C ILE A 222 7.34 0.15 1.68
N VAL A 223 6.07 0.57 1.76
CA VAL A 223 5.02 0.22 0.80
C VAL A 223 4.41 1.49 0.22
N PRO A 224 3.90 1.45 -1.03
CA PRO A 224 3.12 2.56 -1.56
C PRO A 224 1.90 2.86 -0.70
N GLN A 225 1.51 4.12 -0.70
CA GLN A 225 0.25 4.61 -0.18
C GLN A 225 -0.51 5.29 -1.33
N SER A 226 -1.80 5.55 -1.13
CA SER A 226 -2.63 6.24 -2.12
C SER A 226 -3.22 7.53 -1.56
N THR A 227 -3.40 8.48 -2.45
CA THR A 227 -4.13 9.74 -2.27
C THR A 227 -5.64 9.55 -2.37
N ALA A 228 -6.12 8.46 -3.01
CA ALA A 228 -7.55 8.22 -3.22
C ALA A 228 -8.32 7.92 -1.91
N VAL A 229 -7.63 7.40 -0.88
CA VAL A 229 -8.25 6.99 0.38
C VAL A 229 -7.30 7.26 1.55
N ALA A 230 -7.74 8.03 2.55
CA ALA A 230 -7.08 8.07 3.85
C ALA A 230 -7.11 6.66 4.46
N PRO A 231 -5.98 6.08 4.91
CA PRO A 231 -6.01 4.76 5.52
C PRO A 231 -7.04 4.78 6.64
N THR A 232 -8.01 3.86 6.59
CA THR A 232 -8.89 3.62 7.73
C THR A 232 -7.96 3.33 8.89
N ALA A 233 -7.89 4.26 9.85
CA ALA A 233 -7.16 4.00 11.08
C ALA A 233 -7.66 2.64 11.58
N VAL A 234 -6.73 1.72 11.84
CA VAL A 234 -7.04 0.59 12.71
C VAL A 234 -7.46 1.26 14.01
N GLY A 235 -8.77 1.37 14.22
CA GLY A 235 -9.32 2.21 15.26
C GLY A 235 -8.70 1.82 16.60
N PRO A 236 -8.48 2.77 17.53
CA PRO A 236 -8.19 2.39 18.89
C PRO A 236 -9.30 1.44 19.32
N THR A 237 -8.90 0.25 19.78
CA THR A 237 -9.75 -0.69 20.50
C THR A 237 -10.60 0.15 21.43
N ALA A 238 -11.91 0.19 21.16
CA ALA A 238 -12.85 0.83 22.05
C ALA A 238 -12.65 0.19 23.41
N VAL A 239 -12.03 0.93 24.33
CA VAL A 239 -12.05 0.58 25.74
C VAL A 239 -13.53 0.52 26.10
N PRO A 240 -14.06 -0.65 26.50
CA PRO A 240 -15.44 -0.73 26.94
C PRO A 240 -15.63 0.28 28.06
N PRO A 241 -16.75 1.01 28.12
CA PRO A 241 -17.02 1.89 29.25
C PRO A 241 -16.90 1.07 30.52
N GLN A 242 -16.00 1.48 31.41
CA GLN A 242 -15.96 0.97 32.78
C GLN A 242 -17.35 1.14 33.34
N GLN A 243 -17.99 0.02 33.69
CA GLN A 243 -19.23 0.04 34.46
C GLN A 243 -18.94 0.82 35.75
N PRO A 244 -19.79 1.78 36.14
CA PRO A 244 -19.67 2.40 37.45
C PRO A 244 -19.77 1.30 38.51
N GLN A 245 -18.79 1.27 39.41
CA GLN A 245 -18.89 0.52 40.66
C GLN A 245 -20.01 1.16 41.50
N GLU A 246 -21.15 0.48 41.54
CA GLU A 246 -22.13 0.48 42.64
C GLU A 246 -22.05 -0.94 43.22
N GLU A 247 -21.83 -1.25 44.50
CA GLU A 247 -21.75 -0.54 45.79
C GLU A 247 -20.53 -1.06 46.60
#